data_AF-A0A1Y1WBV9-F1
#
_entry.id   AF-A0A1Y1WBV9-F1
#
_cell.length_a   1.000
_cell.length_b   1.000
_cell.length_c   1.000
_cell.angle_alpha   90.00
_cell.angle_beta   90.00
_cell.angle_gamma   90.00
#
_symmetry.space_group_name_H-M   'P 1'
#
loop_
_entity.id
_entity.type
_entity.pdbx_description
1 polymer ?
#
loop_
_entity_poly.entity_id
_entity_poly.type
_entity_poly.pdbx_seq_one_letter_code
_entity_poly.pdbx_strand_id
1 'polypeptide(L)'
;EKKEALRQALITVLTAKYTGHWHPERTTQGSGFRSISNWKQLDGVFVSAAALAGVPLAVLERLLPRDVVVWCDPYNVTYRLGDHGTVYTVYEDK
;
A
#
# COMPACT_ATOMS: atom_id res chain seq x y z
N GLU A 1 -7.27 -15.60 11.84
CA GLU A 1 -6.80 -14.67 12.89
C GLU A 1 -5.69 -13.73 12.40
N LYS A 2 -4.47 -14.20 12.11
CA LYS A 2 -3.35 -13.32 11.70
C LYS A 2 -3.57 -12.49 10.43
N LYS A 3 -4.28 -13.02 9.43
CA LYS A 3 -4.66 -12.26 8.22
C LYS A 3 -5.56 -11.06 8.56
N GLU A 4 -6.53 -11.25 9.45
CA GLU A 4 -7.45 -10.18 9.84
C GLU A 4 -6.74 -9.14 10.72
N ALA A 5 -5.88 -9.59 11.64
CA ALA A 5 -5.04 -8.69 12.42
C ALA A 5 -4.14 -7.82 11.52
N LEU A 6 -3.52 -8.42 10.49
CA LEU A 6 -2.71 -7.69 9.52
C LEU A 6 -3.54 -6.70 8.69
N ARG A 7 -4.75 -7.11 8.26
CA ARG A 7 -5.68 -6.22 7.56
C ARG A 7 -6.02 -4.99 8.40
N GLN A 8 -6.39 -5.19 9.67
CA GLN A 8 -6.74 -4.09 10.55
C GLN A 8 -5.54 -3.18 10.85
N ALA A 9 -4.35 -3.77 11.05
CA ALA A 9 -3.12 -3.02 11.23
C ALA A 9 -2.76 -2.17 9.99
N LEU A 10 -2.91 -2.73 8.78
CA LEU A 10 -2.71 -1.99 7.52
C LEU A 10 -3.66 -0.80 7.41
N ILE A 11 -4.96 -1.01 7.71
CA ILE A 11 -5.95 0.08 7.69
C ILE A 11 -5.53 1.20 8.64
N THR A 12 -5.15 0.87 9.87
CA THR A 12 -4.69 1.87 10.86
C THR A 12 -3.46 2.63 10.38
N VAL A 13 -2.41 1.93 9.95
CA VAL A 13 -1.15 2.56 9.51
C VAL A 13 -1.35 3.42 8.27
N LEU A 14 -2.14 2.95 7.30
CA LEU A 14 -2.43 3.70 6.08
C LEU A 14 -3.28 4.94 6.36
N THR A 15 -4.30 4.82 7.22
CA THR A 15 -5.14 5.96 7.61
C THR A 15 -4.29 7.05 8.27
N ALA A 16 -3.39 6.66 9.18
CA ALA A 16 -2.44 7.59 9.80
C ALA A 16 -1.49 8.20 8.76
N LYS A 17 -0.89 7.39 7.86
CA LYS A 17 -0.04 7.87 6.77
C LYS A 17 -0.76 8.89 5.91
N TYR A 18 -2.01 8.63 5.50
CA TYR A 18 -2.74 9.46 4.54
C TYR A 18 -3.38 10.72 5.16
N THR A 19 -3.42 10.81 6.49
CA THR A 19 -3.95 11.98 7.19
C THR A 19 -3.17 13.24 6.79
N GLY A 20 -3.88 14.30 6.40
CA GLY A 20 -3.30 15.54 5.88
C GLY A 20 -2.76 15.47 4.44
N HIS A 21 -2.80 14.30 3.80
CA HIS A 21 -2.27 14.06 2.45
C HIS A 21 -3.32 13.42 1.53
N TRP A 22 -4.60 13.71 1.76
CA TRP A 22 -5.72 13.23 0.95
C TRP A 22 -6.46 14.42 0.36
N HIS A 23 -6.38 14.61 -0.96
CA HIS A 23 -6.89 15.80 -1.64
C HIS A 23 -7.87 15.39 -2.76
N PRO A 24 -9.18 15.23 -2.47
CA PRO A 24 -10.17 14.83 -3.47
C PRO A 24 -10.24 15.78 -4.67
N GLU A 25 -10.01 17.08 -4.45
CA GLU A 25 -10.04 18.12 -5.49
C GLU A 25 -8.85 18.02 -6.47
N ARG A 26 -7.77 17.36 -6.05
CA ARG A 26 -6.51 17.21 -6.80
C ARG A 26 -5.96 15.82 -6.54
N THR A 27 -6.58 14.81 -7.14
CA THR A 27 -6.37 13.39 -6.85
C THR A 27 -4.89 12.96 -6.88
N THR A 28 -4.10 13.49 -7.83
CA THR A 28 -2.67 13.17 -7.99
C THR A 28 -1.76 13.86 -6.96
N GLN A 29 -2.23 14.90 -6.29
CA GLN A 29 -1.45 15.60 -5.27
C GLN A 29 -1.18 14.65 -4.10
N GLY A 30 0.10 14.41 -3.81
CA GLY A 30 0.52 13.48 -2.75
C GLY A 30 0.50 12.00 -3.15
N SER A 31 0.19 11.64 -4.40
CA SER A 31 0.14 10.24 -4.86
C SER A 31 1.45 9.49 -4.61
N GLY A 32 2.60 10.12 -4.88
CA GLY A 32 3.92 9.53 -4.58
C GLY A 32 4.13 9.25 -3.08
N PHE A 33 3.68 10.15 -2.21
CA PHE A 33 3.74 9.94 -0.77
C PHE A 33 2.82 8.80 -0.31
N ARG A 34 1.60 8.73 -0.86
CA ARG A 34 0.62 7.69 -0.53
C ARG A 34 0.98 6.32 -1.09
N SER A 35 1.73 6.27 -2.19
CA SER A 35 2.15 5.02 -2.82
C SER A 35 2.87 4.09 -1.84
N ILE A 36 2.72 2.79 -2.07
CA ILE A 36 3.29 1.72 -1.25
C ILE A 36 3.98 0.76 -2.20
N SER A 37 5.21 0.34 -1.88
CA SER A 37 5.98 -0.52 -2.78
C SER A 37 6.70 -1.67 -2.08
N ASN A 38 6.94 -2.74 -2.81
CA ASN A 38 7.87 -3.78 -2.41
C ASN A 38 8.86 -4.01 -3.55
N TRP A 39 9.79 -3.07 -3.71
CA TRP A 39 10.75 -3.07 -4.81
C TRP A 39 12.13 -3.55 -4.33
N LYS A 40 12.95 -2.64 -3.82
CA LYS A 40 14.26 -2.97 -3.22
C LYS A 40 14.14 -3.48 -1.79
N GLN A 41 13.19 -2.90 -1.05
CA GLN A 41 12.89 -3.22 0.34
C GLN A 41 11.39 -3.07 0.58
N LEU A 42 10.87 -3.73 1.62
CA LEU A 42 9.49 -3.55 2.05
C LEU A 42 9.23 -2.10 2.47
N ASP A 43 8.12 -1.54 2.01
CA ASP A 43 7.62 -0.25 2.49
C ASP A 43 7.48 -0.25 4.02
N GLY A 44 7.78 0.89 4.65
CA GLY A 44 7.61 1.07 6.09
C GLY A 44 6.19 0.77 6.57
N VAL A 45 5.17 0.98 5.73
CA VAL A 45 3.78 0.59 6.03
C VAL A 45 3.66 -0.90 6.32
N PHE A 46 4.26 -1.75 5.48
CA PHE A 46 4.21 -3.20 5.66
C PHE A 46 4.95 -3.63 6.92
N VAL A 47 6.10 -3.01 7.19
CA VAL A 47 6.90 -3.28 8.40
C VAL A 47 6.13 -2.94 9.66
N SER A 48 5.54 -1.73 9.73
CA SER A 48 4.75 -1.29 10.88
C SER A 48 3.49 -2.14 11.08
N ALA A 49 2.76 -2.46 10.00
CA ALA A 49 1.55 -3.27 10.10
C ALA A 49 1.85 -4.71 10.54
N ALA A 50 2.95 -5.30 10.04
CA ALA A 50 3.39 -6.63 10.45
C ALA A 50 3.74 -6.68 11.94
N ALA A 51 4.47 -5.68 12.43
CA ALA A 51 4.80 -5.57 13.85
C ALA A 51 3.54 -5.47 14.73
N LEU A 52 2.59 -4.60 14.37
CA LEU A 52 1.31 -4.45 15.10
C LEU A 52 0.47 -5.73 15.10
N ALA A 53 0.47 -6.49 14.01
CA ALA A 53 -0.28 -7.74 13.89
C ALA A 53 0.46 -8.97 14.46
N GLY A 54 1.70 -8.80 14.90
CA GLY A 54 2.59 -9.89 15.30
C GLY A 54 2.80 -10.91 14.17
N VAL A 55 3.02 -10.42 12.95
CA VAL A 55 3.33 -11.20 11.75
C VAL A 55 4.84 -11.03 11.46
N PRO A 56 5.63 -12.11 11.33
CA PRO A 56 7.03 -11.99 10.98
C PRO A 56 7.23 -11.37 9.58
N LEU A 57 8.19 -10.45 9.43
CA LEU A 57 8.47 -9.80 8.15
C LEU A 57 8.80 -10.79 7.02
N ALA A 58 9.52 -11.88 7.35
CA ALA A 58 9.84 -12.95 6.41
C ALA A 58 8.60 -13.58 5.74
N VAL A 59 7.43 -13.53 6.41
CA VAL A 59 6.16 -13.98 5.79
C VAL A 59 5.75 -13.03 4.68
N LEU A 60 5.86 -11.72 4.89
CA LEU A 60 5.53 -10.71 3.88
C LEU A 60 6.52 -10.74 2.73
N GLU A 61 7.82 -10.84 3.01
CA GLU A 61 8.87 -10.93 1.98
C GLU A 61 8.71 -12.15 1.06
N ARG A 62 8.20 -13.26 1.61
CA ARG A 62 7.95 -14.49 0.85
C ARG A 62 6.66 -14.42 0.02
N LEU A 63 5.63 -13.73 0.51
CA LEU A 63 4.28 -13.77 -0.09
C LEU A 63 3.97 -12.57 -0.98
N LEU A 64 4.55 -11.41 -0.69
CA LEU A 64 4.33 -10.22 -1.52
C LEU A 64 5.15 -10.32 -2.80
N PRO A 65 4.56 -9.99 -3.96
CA PRO A 65 5.33 -9.89 -5.19
C PRO A 65 6.43 -8.84 -5.04
N ARG A 66 7.61 -9.13 -5.61
CA ARG A 66 8.63 -8.11 -5.81
C ARG A 66 8.23 -7.18 -6.94
N ASP A 67 8.82 -5.99 -6.91
CA ASP A 67 8.66 -4.93 -7.90
C ASP A 67 7.19 -4.49 -8.08
N VAL A 68 6.40 -4.61 -7.01
CA VAL A 68 5.04 -4.07 -6.97
C VAL A 68 5.04 -2.64 -6.45
N VAL A 69 4.24 -1.79 -7.09
CA VAL A 69 3.86 -0.48 -6.57
C VAL A 69 2.34 -0.39 -6.61
N VAL A 70 1.75 0.08 -5.51
CA VAL A 70 0.32 0.36 -5.39
C VAL A 70 0.16 1.86 -5.19
N TRP A 71 -0.70 2.49 -5.98
CA TRP A 71 -1.15 3.86 -5.80
C TRP A 71 -2.56 3.85 -5.25
N CYS A 72 -2.75 4.50 -4.11
CA CYS A 72 -4.04 4.71 -3.48
C CYS A 72 -4.33 6.20 -3.52
N ASP A 73 -5.12 6.61 -4.51
CA ASP A 73 -5.48 8.00 -4.76
C ASP A 73 -7.00 8.16 -4.56
N PRO A 74 -7.50 9.39 -4.30
CA PRO A 74 -8.93 9.61 -4.24
C PRO A 74 -9.61 9.11 -5.50
N TYR A 75 -10.64 8.27 -5.32
CA TYR A 75 -11.44 7.63 -6.38
C TYR A 75 -10.70 6.65 -7.28
N ASN A 76 -9.41 6.34 -7.03
CA ASN A 76 -8.65 5.42 -7.87
C ASN A 76 -7.60 4.63 -7.07
N VAL A 77 -7.64 3.31 -7.19
CA VAL A 77 -6.57 2.43 -6.67
C VAL A 77 -6.03 1.61 -7.83
N THR A 78 -4.74 1.74 -8.08
CA THR A 78 -4.04 1.04 -9.16
C THR A 78 -2.77 0.38 -8.64
N TYR A 79 -2.28 -0.62 -9.37
CA TYR A 79 -0.98 -1.21 -9.11
C TYR A 79 -0.23 -1.51 -10.40
N ARG A 80 1.09 -1.64 -10.28
CA ARG A 80 1.99 -2.11 -11.33
C ARG A 80 2.90 -3.20 -10.78
N LEU A 81 3.17 -4.21 -11.59
CA LEU A 81 4.17 -5.25 -11.32
C LEU A 81 5.34 -5.10 -12.30
N GLY A 82 6.56 -4.90 -11.78
CA GLY A 82 7.77 -4.67 -12.57
C GLY A 82 7.90 -3.24 -13.10
N ASP A 83 9.14 -2.84 -13.43
CA ASP A 83 9.52 -1.48 -13.84
C ASP A 83 8.76 -0.99 -15.07
N HIS A 84 8.53 -1.90 -16.02
CA HIS A 84 7.86 -1.64 -17.30
C HIS A 84 6.52 -2.37 -17.41
N GLY A 85 5.95 -2.79 -16.27
CA GLY A 85 4.67 -3.49 -16.24
C GLY A 85 3.49 -2.63 -16.64
N THR A 86 2.42 -3.31 -17.05
CA THR A 86 1.10 -2.69 -17.22
C THR A 86 0.55 -2.22 -15.87
N VAL A 87 -0.10 -1.06 -15.87
CA VAL A 87 -0.84 -0.55 -14.71
C VAL A 87 -2.24 -1.16 -14.74
N TYR A 88 -2.65 -1.74 -13.63
CA TYR A 88 -3.96 -2.37 -13.45
C TYR A 88 -4.80 -1.60 -12.43
N THR A 89 -6.09 -1.43 -12.72
CA THR A 89 -7.05 -0.80 -11.82
C THR A 89 -7.65 -1.85 -10.87
N VAL A 90 -7.58 -1.58 -9.57
CA VAL A 90 -8.23 -2.37 -8.51
C VAL A 90 -9.59 -1.76 -8.17
N TYR A 91 -9.64 -0.44 -8.10
CA TYR A 91 -10.83 0.32 -7.78
C TYR A 91 -10.83 1.63 -8.57
N GLU A 92 -12.00 1.99 -9.07
CA GLU A 92 -12.27 3.28 -9.68
C GLU A 92 -13.72 3.65 -9.31
N ASP A 93 -13.92 4.89 -8.87
CA ASP A 93 -15.24 5.48 -8.71
C ASP A 93 -15.36 6.63 -9.70
N LYS A 94 -16.44 6.63 -10.48
CA LYS A 94 -16.69 7.60 -11.55
C LYS A 94 -17.60 8.72 -11.09
#